data_AF-A0A535CQI9-F1
#
_entry.id   AF-A0A535CQI9-F1
#
_cell.length_a   1.000
_cell.length_b   1.000
_cell.length_c   1.000
_cell.angle_alpha   90.00
_cell.angle_beta   90.00
_cell.angle_gamma   90.00
#
_symmetry.space_group_name_H-M   'P 1'
#
loop_
_entity.id
_entity.type
_entity.pdbx_description
1 polymer ?
#
loop_
_entity_poly.entity_id
_entity_poly.type
_entity_poly.pdbx_seq_one_letter_code
_entity_poly.pdbx_strand_id
1 'polypeptide(L)'
;MFPVLNPYGHVVYQAQRGDVHTVLVNGRIVKRAHELIGVDVAAARRQVEQTVEYLMGQLGSDAWVEGMHPEIPVTRVLDNPYTYTYAEKASRA
;
A
#
# COMPACT_ATOMS: atom_id res chain seq x y z
N MET A 1 15.49 -4.87 -13.83
CA MET A 1 14.38 -5.83 -13.92
C MET A 1 14.42 -6.50 -15.29
N PHE A 2 14.22 -7.82 -15.37
CA PHE A 2 14.21 -8.60 -16.63
C PHE A 2 13.33 -9.85 -16.50
N PRO A 3 12.74 -10.35 -17.59
CA PRO A 3 12.81 -9.83 -18.97
C PRO A 3 11.89 -8.63 -19.22
N VAL A 4 12.24 -7.78 -20.19
CA VAL A 4 11.41 -6.65 -20.65
C VAL A 4 10.89 -6.96 -22.05
N LEU A 5 9.60 -7.31 -22.15
CA LEU A 5 8.96 -7.61 -23.44
C LEU A 5 8.40 -6.35 -24.12
N ASN A 6 7.79 -5.44 -23.34
CA ASN A 6 7.28 -4.16 -23.80
C ASN A 6 7.65 -3.07 -22.78
N PRO A 7 8.48 -2.06 -23.15
CA PRO A 7 8.92 -1.02 -22.23
C PRO A 7 7.80 -0.17 -21.64
N TYR A 8 6.75 0.16 -22.40
CA TYR A 8 5.63 0.96 -21.89
C TYR A 8 4.79 0.15 -20.90
N GLY A 9 4.48 -1.10 -21.26
CA GLY A 9 3.79 -2.02 -20.35
C GLY A 9 4.59 -2.23 -19.06
N HIS A 10 5.92 -2.22 -19.15
CA HIS A 10 6.80 -2.33 -17.99
C HIS A 10 6.68 -1.13 -17.04
N VAL A 11 6.67 0.10 -17.58
CA VAL A 11 6.47 1.32 -16.78
C VAL A 11 5.10 1.33 -16.11
N VAL A 12 4.05 0.93 -16.83
CA VAL A 12 2.66 1.03 -16.33
C VAL A 12 2.33 -0.08 -15.33
N TYR A 13 2.78 -1.31 -15.58
CA TYR A 13 2.28 -2.48 -14.86
C TYR A 13 3.30 -3.16 -13.95
N GLN A 14 4.60 -2.83 -14.03
CA GLN A 14 5.64 -3.54 -13.28
C GLN A 14 6.54 -2.62 -12.47
N ALA A 15 6.87 -1.43 -13.00
CA ALA A 15 7.73 -0.48 -12.32
C ALA A 15 7.09 0.04 -11.01
N GLN A 16 7.90 0.13 -9.97
CA GLN A 16 7.56 0.71 -8.68
C GLN A 16 8.19 2.10 -8.55
N ARG A 17 7.65 2.93 -7.64
CA ARG A 17 8.23 4.26 -7.32
C ARG A 17 9.70 4.20 -6.89
N GLY A 18 10.15 3.07 -6.34
CA GLY A 18 11.54 2.84 -5.94
C GLY A 18 12.52 2.69 -7.11
N ASP A 19 12.02 2.25 -8.27
CA ASP A 19 12.84 1.93 -9.45
C ASP A 19 13.36 3.18 -10.19
N VAL A 20 12.84 4.36 -9.85
CA VAL A 20 13.32 5.63 -10.41
C VAL A 20 14.76 5.87 -9.97
N HIS A 21 15.71 5.74 -10.89
CA HIS A 21 17.13 5.87 -10.57
C HIS A 21 17.59 7.34 -10.44
N THR A 22 17.20 8.21 -11.38
CA THR A 22 17.61 9.62 -11.45
C THR A 22 16.41 10.53 -11.71
N VAL A 23 16.36 11.69 -11.05
CA VAL A 23 15.35 12.73 -11.29
C VAL A 23 16.04 14.07 -11.49
N LEU A 24 15.57 14.84 -12.48
CA LEU A 24 16.03 16.19 -12.78
C LEU A 24 14.85 17.18 -12.72
N VAL A 25 15.09 18.35 -12.15
CA VAL A 25 14.14 19.48 -12.13
C VAL A 25 14.88 20.73 -12.61
N ASN A 26 14.40 21.36 -13.67
CA ASN A 26 15.05 22.53 -14.29
C ASN A 26 16.55 22.30 -14.59
N GLY A 27 16.90 21.11 -15.08
CA GLY A 27 18.28 20.72 -15.38
C GLY A 27 19.14 20.36 -14.16
N ARG A 28 18.63 20.47 -12.93
CA ARG A 28 19.34 20.10 -11.70
C ARG A 28 18.99 18.68 -11.28
N ILE A 29 19.98 17.86 -10.99
CA ILE A 29 19.75 16.50 -10.46
C ILE A 29 19.30 16.62 -9.00
N VAL A 30 18.12 16.07 -8.69
CA VAL A 30 17.53 16.05 -7.34
C VAL A 30 17.48 14.65 -6.72
N LYS A 31 17.66 13.60 -7.54
CA LYS A 31 17.82 12.20 -7.12
C LYS A 31 18.83 11.51 -8.03
N ARG A 32 19.71 10.67 -7.50
CA ARG A 32 20.64 9.82 -8.27
C ARG A 32 20.97 8.54 -7.51
N ALA A 33 21.12 7.42 -8.21
CA ALA A 33 21.46 6.13 -7.59
C ALA A 33 20.53 5.75 -6.42
N HIS A 34 19.23 6.00 -6.61
CA HIS A 34 18.18 5.78 -5.60
C HIS A 34 18.23 6.69 -4.35
N GLU A 35 19.14 7.68 -4.29
CA GLU A 35 19.25 8.63 -3.18
C GLU A 35 18.82 10.05 -3.57
N LEU A 36 18.17 10.76 -2.63
CA LEU A 36 17.83 12.18 -2.78
C LEU A 36 19.06 13.07 -2.55
N ILE A 37 19.23 14.09 -3.39
CA ILE A 37 20.36 15.03 -3.30
C ILE A 37 19.92 16.30 -2.59
N GLY A 38 20.65 16.69 -1.54
CA GLY A 38 20.42 17.96 -0.83
C GLY A 38 19.20 17.98 0.09
N VAL A 39 18.66 16.81 0.45
CA VAL A 39 17.52 16.67 1.36
C VAL A 39 17.93 15.85 2.58
N ASP A 40 17.68 16.36 3.78
CA ASP A 40 17.84 15.60 5.03
C ASP A 40 16.57 14.77 5.30
N VAL A 41 16.56 13.55 4.77
CA VAL A 41 15.45 12.61 4.96
C VAL A 41 15.29 12.21 6.43
N ALA A 42 16.38 12.19 7.21
CA ALA A 42 16.33 11.85 8.62
C ALA A 42 15.64 12.96 9.44
N ALA A 43 15.91 14.23 9.12
CA ALA A 43 15.18 15.36 9.72
C ALA A 43 13.69 15.32 9.38
N ALA A 44 13.35 15.10 8.10
CA ALA A 44 11.95 14.98 7.69
C ALA A 44 11.23 13.85 8.45
N ARG A 45 11.88 12.68 8.59
CA ARG A 45 11.35 11.55 9.36
C ARG A 45 11.07 11.94 10.82
N ARG A 46 12.02 12.60 11.50
CA ARG A 46 11.83 13.05 12.89
C ARG A 46 10.65 14.01 13.03
N GLN A 47 10.48 14.94 12.08
CA GLN A 47 9.35 15.88 12.10
C GLN A 47 8.00 15.16 11.90
N VAL A 48 7.95 14.16 11.03
CA VAL A 48 6.74 13.33 10.87
C VAL A 48 6.45 12.55 12.14
N GLU A 49 7.47 11.91 12.74
CA GLU A 49 7.32 11.15 13.99
C GLU A 49 6.79 12.04 15.13
N GLN A 50 7.35 13.23 15.31
CA GLN A 50 6.87 14.21 16.29
C GLN A 50 5.42 14.64 16.03
N THR A 51 5.05 14.82 14.77
CA THR A 51 3.68 15.18 14.39
C THR A 51 2.71 14.06 14.73
N VAL A 52 3.06 12.81 14.40
CA VAL A 52 2.26 11.64 14.72
C VAL A 52 2.11 11.48 16.23
N GLU A 53 3.20 11.59 16.99
CA GLU A 53 3.19 11.51 18.45
C GLU A 53 2.28 12.58 19.08
N TYR A 54 2.39 13.82 18.60
CA TYR A 54 1.52 14.90 19.07
C TYR A 54 0.04 14.60 18.80
N LEU A 55 -0.30 14.15 17.60
CA LEU A 55 -1.68 13.82 17.22
C LEU A 55 -2.21 12.62 18.01
N MET A 56 -1.38 11.59 18.22
CA MET A 56 -1.72 10.45 19.10
C MET A 56 -2.03 10.92 20.52
N GLY A 57 -1.23 11.84 21.07
CA GLY A 57 -1.44 12.41 22.39
C GLY A 57 -2.72 13.25 22.49
N GLN A 58 -3.07 14.01 21.45
CA GLN A 58 -4.32 14.78 21.39
C GLN A 58 -5.56 13.89 21.24
N LEU A 59 -5.46 12.81 20.46
CA LEU A 59 -6.57 11.88 20.23
C LEU A 59 -6.84 10.98 21.45
N GLY A 60 -5.79 10.68 22.23
CA GLY A 60 -5.83 9.74 23.34
C GLY A 60 -5.56 8.30 22.88
N SER A 61 -4.99 7.50 23.80
CA SER A 61 -4.56 6.12 23.50
C SER A 61 -5.70 5.25 22.97
N ASP A 62 -6.86 5.35 23.59
CA ASP A 62 -7.97 4.42 23.33
C ASP A 62 -8.59 4.68 21.96
N ALA A 63 -8.86 5.95 21.64
CA ALA A 63 -9.36 6.35 20.33
C ALA A 63 -8.35 6.11 19.20
N TRP A 64 -7.04 6.24 19.48
CA TRP A 64 -6.00 5.86 18.52
C TRP A 64 -6.00 4.35 18.23
N VAL A 65 -6.08 3.52 19.27
CA VAL A 65 -6.14 2.05 19.12
C VAL A 65 -7.41 1.64 18.38
N GLU A 66 -8.56 2.21 18.73
CA GLU A 66 -9.82 1.97 18.04
C GLU A 66 -9.73 2.34 16.55
N GLY A 67 -9.12 3.49 16.22
CA GLY A 67 -8.90 3.91 14.83
C GLY A 67 -7.95 3.00 14.04
N MET A 68 -6.96 2.38 14.70
CA MET A 68 -6.05 1.40 14.09
C MET A 68 -6.71 0.02 13.90
N HIS A 69 -7.77 -0.26 14.66
CA HIS A 69 -8.52 -1.51 14.65
C HIS A 69 -10.01 -1.25 14.45
N PRO A 70 -10.42 -0.65 13.31
CA PRO A 70 -11.81 -0.28 13.10
C PRO A 70 -12.70 -1.53 13.05
N GLU A 71 -13.91 -1.43 13.60
CA GLU A 71 -14.89 -2.51 13.50
C GLU A 71 -15.21 -2.81 12.04
N ILE A 72 -15.05 -4.07 11.64
CA ILE A 72 -15.43 -4.53 10.31
C ILE A 72 -16.95 -4.72 10.31
N PRO A 73 -17.71 -3.97 9.49
CA PRO A 73 -19.14 -4.13 9.43
C PRO A 73 -19.50 -5.55 8.98
N VAL A 74 -20.47 -6.17 9.66
CA VAL A 74 -20.97 -7.51 9.32
C VAL A 74 -21.52 -7.47 7.89
N THR A 75 -20.79 -8.08 6.98
CA THR A 75 -21.15 -8.12 5.58
C THR A 75 -22.23 -9.19 5.39
N ARG A 76 -23.38 -8.81 4.83
CA ARG A 76 -24.37 -9.80 4.40
C ARG A 76 -23.76 -10.57 3.23
N VAL A 77 -23.48 -11.86 3.41
CA VAL A 77 -23.13 -12.74 2.30
C VAL A 77 -24.34 -12.77 1.39
N LEU A 78 -24.23 -12.14 0.21
CA LEU A 78 -25.22 -12.30 -0.84
C LEU A 78 -25.09 -13.75 -1.32
N ASP A 79 -26.20 -14.49 -1.38
CA ASP A 79 -26.17 -15.85 -1.93
C ASP A 79 -25.65 -15.80 -3.36
N ASN A 80 -24.47 -16.40 -3.58
CA ASN A 80 -23.85 -16.43 -4.90
C ASN A 80 -24.71 -17.33 -5.81
N PRO A 81 -25.35 -16.78 -6.86
CA PRO A 81 -26.22 -17.56 -7.74
C PRO A 81 -25.48 -18.59 -8.59
N TYR A 82 -24.14 -18.60 -8.56
CA TYR A 82 -23.28 -19.49 -9.34
C TYR A 82 -22.52 -20.51 -8.49
N THR A 83 -23.16 -21.11 -7.48
CA THR A 83 -22.56 -22.22 -6.71
C THR A 83 -22.92 -23.58 -7.32
N TYR A 84 -21.96 -24.52 -7.30
CA TYR A 84 -22.18 -25.90 -7.71
C TYR A 84 -23.07 -26.62 -6.70
N THR A 85 -24.16 -27.24 -7.17
CA THR A 85 -24.99 -28.14 -6.36
C THR A 85 -24.47 -29.57 -6.50
N TYR A 86 -24.27 -30.24 -5.37
CA TYR A 86 -23.95 -31.66 -5.34
C TYR A 86 -25.23 -32.45 -5.09
N ALA A 87 -25.54 -33.42 -5.95
CA ALA A 87 -26.64 -34.35 -5.70
C ALA A 87 -26.25 -35.30 -4.56
N GLU A 88 -27.10 -35.46 -3.55
CA GLU A 88 -26.91 -36.50 -2.54
C GLU A 88 -27.00 -37.88 -3.20
N LYS A 89 -26.00 -38.72 -2.96
CA LYS A 89 -26.05 -40.11 -3.40
C LYS A 89 -27.17 -40.82 -2.65
N ALA A 90 -28.21 -41.23 -3.37
CA ALA A 90 -29.27 -42.07 -2.83
C ALA A 90 -28.66 -43.29 -2.13
N SER A 91 -28.88 -43.41 -0.82
CA SER A 91 -28.57 -44.64 -0.10
C SER A 91 -29.48 -45.74 -0.66
N ARG A 92 -28.86 -46.77 -1.25
CA ARG A 92 -29.57 -47.99 -1.60
C ARG A 92 -29.95 -48.70 -0.30
N ALA A 93 -31.24 -49.03 -0.19
CA ALA A 93 -31.81 -49.91 0.81
C ALA A 93 -31.21 -51.32 0.75
#